data_AF-A0A5C7R1P6-F1
#
_entry.id   AF-A0A5C7R1P6-F1
#
_cell.length_a   1.000
_cell.length_b   1.000
_cell.length_c   1.000
_cell.angle_alpha   90.00
_cell.angle_beta   90.00
_cell.angle_gamma   90.00
#
_symmetry.space_group_name_H-M   'P 1'
#
loop_
_entity.id
_entity.type
_entity.pdbx_description
1 polymer ?
#
loop_
_entity_poly.entity_id
_entity_poly.type
_entity_poly.pdbx_seq_one_letter_code
_entity_poly.pdbx_strand_id
1 'polypeptide(L)'
;MARLLSLLCGAGLALALLFLPAARGQALTAPEHGRMTLVLLAVCALFVHGSGFRFHARWATRLFSPWVLWPAAAAAAGLFWTA
;
A
#
# COMPACT_ATOMS: atom_id res chain seq x y z
N MET A 1 -2.55 -17.72 -5.71
CA MET A 1 -2.83 -16.49 -6.47
C MET A 1 -2.80 -15.21 -5.63
N ALA A 2 -3.30 -15.19 -4.39
CA ALA A 2 -3.35 -13.98 -3.55
C ALA A 2 -1.99 -13.26 -3.37
N ARG A 3 -0.88 -14.01 -3.28
CA ARG A 3 0.48 -13.46 -3.22
C ARG A 3 0.87 -12.68 -4.48
N LEU A 4 0.64 -13.26 -5.66
CA LEU A 4 0.92 -12.60 -6.95
C LEU A 4 0.07 -11.33 -7.10
N LEU A 5 -1.22 -11.41 -6.76
CA LEU A 5 -2.11 -10.24 -6.79
C LEU A 5 -1.59 -9.13 -5.87
N SER A 6 -1.12 -9.48 -4.67
CA SER A 6 -0.55 -8.50 -3.74
C SER A 6 0.73 -7.85 -4.29
N LEU A 7 1.60 -8.61 -4.97
CA LEU A 7 2.76 -8.05 -5.67
C LEU A 7 2.34 -7.10 -6.79
N LEU A 8 1.37 -7.50 -7.62
CA LEU A 8 0.87 -6.67 -8.72
C LEU A 8 0.21 -5.39 -8.21
N CYS A 9 -0.58 -5.47 -7.14
CA CYS A 9 -1.17 -4.29 -6.49
C CYS A 9 -0.09 -3.37 -5.89
N GLY A 10 0.89 -3.94 -5.18
CA GLY A 10 1.99 -3.16 -4.60
C GLY A 10 2.83 -2.46 -5.66
N ALA A 11 3.18 -3.17 -6.74
CA ALA A 11 3.88 -2.60 -7.88
C ALA A 11 3.04 -1.54 -8.60
N GLY A 12 1.75 -1.78 -8.81
CA GLY A 12 0.83 -0.82 -9.42
C GLY A 12 0.72 0.48 -8.62
N LEU A 13 0.59 0.39 -7.29
CA LEU A 13 0.56 1.56 -6.41
C LEU A 13 1.90 2.31 -6.39
N ALA A 14 3.03 1.60 -6.38
CA ALA A 14 4.35 2.21 -6.46
C ALA A 14 4.55 2.95 -7.78
N LEU A 15 4.15 2.35 -8.90
CA LEU A 15 4.15 3.00 -10.22
C LEU A 15 3.21 4.21 -10.23
N ALA A 16 2.03 4.10 -9.63
CA ALA A 16 1.10 5.23 -9.55
C ALA A 16 1.73 6.40 -8.80
N LEU A 17 2.39 6.17 -7.66
CA LEU A 17 3.11 7.22 -6.91
C LEU A 17 4.25 7.85 -7.73
N LEU A 18 4.93 7.08 -8.59
CA LEU A 18 6.05 7.59 -9.39
C LEU A 18 5.61 8.38 -10.62
N PHE A 19 4.50 7.98 -11.24
CA PHE A 19 4.12 8.45 -12.57
C PHE A 19 2.84 9.31 -12.60
N LEU A 20 1.95 9.23 -11.59
CA LEU A 20 0.78 10.10 -11.57
C LEU A 20 1.14 11.51 -11.03
N PRO A 21 0.59 12.57 -11.64
CA PRO A 21 0.94 13.95 -11.31
C PRO A 21 0.72 14.33 -9.84
N ALA A 22 -0.30 13.75 -9.20
CA ALA A 22 -0.66 14.02 -7.80
C ALA A 22 0.49 13.75 -6.81
N ALA A 23 1.43 12.88 -7.16
CA ALA A 23 2.59 12.53 -6.33
C ALA A 23 3.91 13.14 -6.82
N ARG A 24 3.91 13.85 -7.96
CA ARG A 24 5.12 14.41 -8.58
C ARG A 24 5.16 15.94 -8.49
N GLY A 25 6.11 16.46 -7.72
CA GLY A 25 6.62 17.83 -7.87
C GLY A 25 5.82 18.94 -7.20
N GLN A 26 4.75 18.61 -6.45
CA GLN A 26 4.05 19.57 -5.60
C GLN A 26 4.69 19.58 -4.21
N ALA A 27 4.84 20.75 -3.61
CA ALA A 27 5.19 20.85 -2.20
C ALA A 27 4.02 20.29 -1.39
N LEU A 28 4.12 19.02 -0.98
CA LEU A 28 3.10 18.36 -0.16
C LEU A 28 2.94 19.15 1.14
N THR A 29 1.72 19.57 1.41
CA THR A 29 1.35 20.02 2.75
C THR A 29 1.50 18.86 3.74
N ALA A 30 1.67 19.18 5.03
CA ALA A 30 1.78 18.17 6.09
C ALA A 30 0.70 17.05 6.03
N PRO A 31 -0.60 17.35 5.82
CA PRO A 31 -1.61 16.29 5.71
C PRO A 31 -1.46 15.42 4.45
N GLU A 32 -1.06 15.99 3.32
CA GLU A 32 -0.83 15.24 2.08
C GLU A 32 0.38 14.30 2.21
N HIS A 33 1.43 14.76 2.88
CA HIS A 33 2.58 13.92 3.20
C HIS A 33 2.17 12.72 4.07
N GLY A 34 1.35 12.94 5.10
CA GLY A 34 0.82 11.86 5.95
C GLY A 34 0.01 10.83 5.16
N ARG A 35 -0.83 11.26 4.22
CA ARG A 35 -1.60 10.37 3.33
C ARG A 35 -0.66 9.57 2.41
N MET A 36 0.37 10.21 1.85
CA MET A 36 1.38 9.52 1.03
C MET A 36 2.12 8.44 1.84
N THR A 37 2.47 8.73 3.09
CA THR A 37 3.11 7.73 3.98
C THR A 37 2.23 6.51 4.19
N LEU A 38 0.90 6.67 4.29
CA LEU A 38 -0.04 5.55 4.39
C LEU A 38 -0.03 4.68 3.12
N VAL A 39 0.03 5.29 1.94
CA VAL A 39 0.15 4.56 0.67
C VAL A 39 1.46 3.80 0.61
N LEU A 40 2.59 4.42 0.98
CA LEU A 40 3.89 3.76 1.05
C LEU A 40 3.88 2.56 2.02
N LEU A 41 3.26 2.71 3.18
CA LEU A 41 3.12 1.62 4.15
C LEU A 41 2.29 0.46 3.57
N ALA A 42 1.19 0.78 2.86
CA ALA A 42 0.38 -0.22 2.18
C ALA A 42 1.16 -0.95 1.07
N VAL A 43 1.96 -0.22 0.28
CA VAL A 43 2.86 -0.79 -0.74
C VAL A 43 3.82 -1.78 -0.08
N CYS A 44 4.51 -1.38 0.99
CA CYS A 44 5.43 -2.26 1.71
C CYS A 44 4.72 -3.51 2.23
N ALA A 45 3.54 -3.36 2.84
CA ALA A 45 2.80 -4.49 3.39
C ALA A 45 2.32 -5.48 2.31
N LEU A 46 1.89 -4.97 1.15
CA LEU A 46 1.53 -5.78 -0.03
C LEU A 46 2.75 -6.57 -0.55
N PHE A 47 3.93 -5.96 -0.59
CA PHE A 47 5.17 -6.66 -0.96
C PHE A 47 5.57 -7.73 0.05
N VAL A 48 5.43 -7.47 1.36
CA VAL A 48 5.72 -8.47 2.42
C VAL A 48 4.78 -9.67 2.31
N HIS A 49 3.49 -9.45 2.09
CA HIS A 49 2.54 -10.54 1.84
C HIS A 49 2.88 -11.28 0.53
N GLY A 50 3.15 -10.52 -0.54
CA GLY A 50 3.45 -11.02 -1.87
C GLY A 50 4.71 -11.90 -1.92
N SER A 51 5.78 -11.48 -1.25
CA SER A 51 7.05 -12.22 -1.14
C SER A 51 6.89 -13.56 -0.40
N GLY A 52 5.80 -13.74 0.35
CA GLY A 52 5.51 -14.96 1.09
C GLY A 52 6.19 -15.03 2.44
N PHE A 53 6.49 -13.89 3.04
CA PHE A 53 7.03 -13.82 4.38
C PHE A 53 6.12 -14.55 5.37
N ARG A 54 6.69 -15.45 6.18
CA ARG A 54 5.95 -16.24 7.17
C ARG A 54 6.14 -15.62 8.55
N PHE A 55 5.06 -15.08 9.10
CA PHE A 55 5.07 -14.53 10.45
C PHE A 55 4.99 -15.65 11.49
N HIS A 56 5.76 -15.50 12.57
CA HIS A 56 5.68 -16.39 13.73
C HIS A 56 4.49 -16.05 14.63
N ALA A 57 4.22 -14.75 14.80
CA ALA A 57 3.13 -14.26 15.63
C ALA A 57 1.77 -14.35 14.92
N ARG A 58 0.78 -14.97 15.57
CA ARG A 58 -0.57 -15.18 15.01
C ARG A 58 -1.29 -13.87 14.64
N TRP A 59 -1.08 -12.81 15.42
CA TRP A 59 -1.68 -11.50 15.14
C TRP A 59 -1.14 -10.90 13.84
N ALA A 60 0.17 -11.05 13.58
CA ALA A 60 0.79 -10.55 12.36
C ALA A 60 0.30 -11.31 11.14
N THR A 61 0.11 -12.63 11.23
CA THR A 61 -0.50 -13.43 10.15
C THR A 61 -1.90 -12.93 9.79
N ARG A 62 -2.69 -12.47 10.77
CA ARG A 62 -4.02 -11.88 10.52
C ARG A 62 -3.93 -10.49 9.91
N LEU A 63 -3.03 -9.65 10.42
CA LEU A 63 -2.83 -8.29 9.90
C LEU A 63 -2.38 -8.31 8.43
N PHE A 64 -1.48 -9.23 8.09
CA PHE A 64 -1.00 -9.43 6.71
C PHE A 64 -1.84 -10.46 5.93
N SER A 65 -3.07 -10.74 6.36
CA SER A 65 -4.04 -11.50 5.58
C SER A 65 -4.48 -10.68 4.37
N PRO A 66 -4.66 -11.27 3.17
CA PRO A 66 -5.09 -10.53 1.99
C PRO A 66 -6.45 -9.83 2.21
N TRP A 67 -7.32 -10.41 3.04
CA TRP A 67 -8.62 -9.86 3.41
C TRP A 67 -8.55 -8.56 4.21
N VAL A 68 -7.42 -8.28 4.87
CA VAL A 68 -7.18 -7.03 5.61
C VAL A 68 -6.33 -6.09 4.75
N LEU A 69 -5.31 -6.64 4.11
CA LEU A 69 -4.31 -5.88 3.35
C LEU A 69 -4.91 -5.18 2.13
N TRP A 70 -5.75 -5.86 1.36
CA TRP A 70 -6.35 -5.29 0.16
C TRP A 70 -7.31 -4.14 0.44
N PRO A 71 -8.29 -4.24 1.37
CA PRO A 71 -9.14 -3.11 1.70
C PRO A 71 -8.35 -1.97 2.35
N ALA A 72 -7.33 -2.26 3.17
CA ALA A 72 -6.47 -1.22 3.74
C ALA A 72 -5.69 -0.47 2.66
N ALA A 73 -5.13 -1.19 1.67
CA ALA A 73 -4.43 -0.58 0.55
C ALA A 73 -5.37 0.25 -0.33
N ALA A 74 -6.58 -0.24 -0.61
CA ALA A 74 -7.60 0.49 -1.36
C ALA A 74 -8.03 1.77 -0.61
N ALA A 75 -8.23 1.69 0.71
CA ALA A 75 -8.56 2.85 1.53
C ALA A 75 -7.43 3.89 1.53
N ALA A 76 -6.18 3.47 1.71
CA ALA A 76 -5.03 4.37 1.67
C ALA A 76 -4.89 5.05 0.30
N ALA A 77 -5.05 4.29 -0.79
CA ALA A 77 -5.00 4.82 -2.15
C ALA A 77 -6.14 5.82 -2.41
N GLY A 78 -7.37 5.50 -2.00
CA GLY A 78 -8.51 6.40 -2.10
C GLY A 78 -8.27 7.71 -1.34
N LEU A 79 -7.87 7.61 -0.07
CA LEU A 79 -7.57 8.78 0.77
C LEU A 79 -6.47 9.68 0.18
N PHE A 80 -5.54 9.15 -0.60
CA PHE A 80 -4.48 9.94 -1.21
C PHE A 80 -4.88 10.53 -2.57
N TRP A 81 -5.59 9.78 -3.42
CA TRP A 81 -5.92 10.23 -4.79
C TRP A 81 -7.27 10.92 -4.95
N THR A 82 -8.20 10.76 -4.00
CA THR A 82 -9.53 11.40 -4.07
C THR A 82 -9.70 12.55 -3.09
N ALA A 83 -8.64 12.91 -2.36
CA ALA A 83 -8.65 13.99 -1.38
C ALA A 83 -7.95 15.23 -1.90
#